data_AF-A0A3S2CAK7-F1
#
_entry.id   AF-A0A3S2CAK7-F1
#
_cell.length_a   1.000
_cell.length_b   1.000
_cell.length_c   1.000
_cell.angle_alpha   90.00
_cell.angle_beta   90.00
_cell.angle_gamma   90.00
#
_symmetry.space_group_name_H-M   'P 1'
#
loop_
_entity.id
_entity.type
_entity.pdbx_description
1 polymer ?
#
loop_
_entity_poly.entity_id
_entity_poly.type
_entity_poly.pdbx_seq_one_letter_code
_entity_poly.pdbx_strand_id
1 'polypeptide(L)' 'MLRVLVTRPEPGASRTAHRLEEAGFQPVLLPLTETRALPAAAGLIPD' A
#
# COMPACT_ATOMS: atom_id res chain seq x y z
N MET A 1 20.20 9.71 -9.97
CA MET A 1 19.00 8.87 -9.84
C MET A 1 18.35 9.18 -8.50
N LEU A 2 17.11 9.65 -8.47
CA LEU A 2 16.43 10.03 -7.22
C LEU A 2 15.82 8.78 -6.57
N ARG A 3 16.04 8.62 -5.26
CA ARG A 3 15.50 7.50 -4.46
C ARG A 3 14.22 7.93 -3.76
N VAL A 4 13.20 7.07 -3.77
CA VAL A 4 11.88 7.36 -3.18
C VAL A 4 11.53 6.28 -2.17
N LEU A 5 11.31 6.66 -0.91
CA LEU A 5 10.82 5.75 0.14
C LEU A 5 9.30 5.57 0.01
N VAL A 6 8.85 4.34 -0.17
CA VAL A 6 7.43 3.97 -0.31
C VAL A 6 6.97 3.29 0.98
N THR A 7 6.08 3.95 1.73
CA THR A 7 5.63 3.50 3.07
C THR A 7 4.21 2.97 3.15
N ARG A 8 3.49 3.00 2.04
CA ARG A 8 2.09 2.56 1.93
C ARG A 8 1.92 1.04 2.13
N PRO A 9 0.73 0.54 2.50
CA PRO A 9 0.48 -0.90 2.63
C PRO A 9 0.40 -1.61 1.28
N GLU A 10 0.58 -2.92 1.30
CA GLU A 10 0.34 -3.79 0.14
C GLU A 10 -1.16 -4.00 -0.13
N PRO A 11 -1.56 -4.25 -1.39
CA PRO A 11 -0.74 -4.34 -2.62
C PRO A 11 -0.38 -2.97 -3.25
N GLY A 12 -0.65 -1.87 -2.55
CA GLY A 12 -0.44 -0.53 -3.07
C GLY A 12 1.04 -0.14 -3.20
N ALA A 13 1.90 -0.62 -2.29
CA ALA A 13 3.33 -0.33 -2.28
C ALA A 13 3.99 -0.81 -3.56
N SER A 14 3.73 -2.07 -3.91
CA SER A 14 4.20 -2.71 -5.15
C SER A 14 3.76 -1.95 -6.41
N ARG A 15 2.48 -1.55 -6.49
CA ARG A 15 1.97 -0.76 -7.64
C ARG A 15 2.65 0.60 -7.78
N THR A 16 2.96 1.26 -6.66
CA THR A 16 3.69 2.54 -6.69
C THR A 16 5.14 2.36 -7.09
N ALA A 17 5.81 1.33 -6.56
CA ALA A 17 7.19 1.03 -6.93
C ALA A 17 7.34 0.83 -8.44
N HIS A 18 6.43 0.06 -9.05
CA HIS A 18 6.45 -0.16 -10.50
C HIS A 18 6.33 1.14 -11.31
N ARG A 19 5.37 2.00 -10.96
CA ARG A 19 5.21 3.31 -11.62
C ARG A 19 6.40 4.24 -11.42
N LEU A 20 7.08 4.14 -10.27
CA LEU A 20 8.29 4.91 -9.99
C LEU A 20 9.45 4.44 -10.87
N GLU A 21 9.61 3.13 -11.04
CA GLU A 21 10.60 2.55 -11.96
C GLU A 21 10.35 2.98 -13.41
N GLU A 22 9.09 2.91 -13.88
CA GLU A 22 8.70 3.39 -15.22
C GLU A 22 9.00 4.87 -15.44
N ALA A 23 8.95 5.68 -14.38
CA ALA A 23 9.28 7.10 -14.40
C ALA A 23 10.79 7.40 -14.18
N GLY A 24 11.64 6.38 -14.04
CA GLY A 24 13.09 6.53 -13.87
C GLY A 24 13.56 6.82 -12.43
N PHE A 25 12.70 6.62 -11.45
CA PHE A 25 13.05 6.68 -10.02
C PHE A 25 13.52 5.33 -9.50
N GLN A 26 14.27 5.35 -8.38
CA GLN A 26 14.64 4.14 -7.65
C GLN A 26 13.77 4.01 -6.39
N PRO A 27 12.74 3.15 -6.38
CA PRO A 27 11.93 2.95 -5.19
C PRO A 27 12.70 2.18 -4.10
N VAL A 28 12.40 2.49 -2.84
CA VAL A 28 12.80 1.73 -1.65
C VAL A 28 11.52 1.42 -0.88
N LEU A 29 11.17 0.15 -0.77
CA LEU A 29 9.95 -0.30 -0.09
C LEU A 29 10.21 -0.45 1.41
N LEU A 30 9.39 0.22 2.22
CA LEU A 30 9.33 0.04 3.67
C LEU A 30 7.87 0.23 4.12
N PRO A 31 6.96 -0.73 3.87
CA PRO A 31 5.57 -0.61 4.31
C PRO A 31 5.49 -0.42 5.83
N LEU A 32 4.89 0.70 6.27
CA LEU A 32 4.78 1.04 7.69
C LEU A 32 3.41 0.67 8.28
N THR A 33 2.46 0.29 7.41
CA THR A 33 1.11 -0.11 7.79
C THR A 33 0.68 -1.33 6.97
N GLU A 34 -0.39 -1.99 7.44
CA GLU A 34 -1.05 -3.08 6.72
C GLU A 34 -2.57 -2.96 6.86
N THR A 35 -3.30 -3.45 5.86
CA THR A 35 -4.75 -3.56 5.92
C THR A 35 -5.10 -4.89 6.57
N ARG A 36 -5.73 -4.86 7.75
CA ARG A 36 -6.25 -6.07 8.41
C ARG A 36 -7.75 -6.18 8.20
N ALA A 37 -8.19 -7.35 7.72
CA ALA A 37 -9.61 -7.67 7.74
C ALA A 37 -10.08 -7.79 9.19
N LEU A 38 -11.18 -7.09 9.50
CA LEU A 38 -11.89 -7.23 10.76
C LEU A 38 -13.17 -8.04 10.53
N PRO A 39 -13.69 -8.74 11.56
CA PRO A 39 -15.00 -9.33 11.48
C PRO A 39 -16.04 -8.28 11.09
N ALA A 40 -16.88 -8.59 10.10
CA ALA A 40 -18.03 -7.76 9.82
C ALA A 40 -18.96 -7.81 11.05
N ALA A 41 -19.41 -6.65 11.53
CA ALA A 41 -20.40 -6.57 12.59
C ALA A 41 -21.79 -6.94 12.04
N ALA A 42 -21.98 -8.20 11.68
CA ALA A 42 -23.28 -8.75 11.33
C ALA A 42 -24.21 -8.56 12.53
N GLY A 43 -25.25 -7.72 12.36
CA GLY A 43 -26.19 -7.34 13.42
C GLY A 43 -26.23 -5.84 13.78
N LEU A 44 -25.33 -5.01 13.25
CA LEU A 44 -25.41 -3.54 13.41
C LEU A 44 -26.21 -2.84 12.30
N ILE A 45 -26.57 -3.56 11.24
CA ILE A 45 -27.43 -3.05 10.16
C ILE A 45 -28.77 -3.76 10.31
N PRO A 46 -29.86 -3.04 10.65
CA PRO A 46 -31.22 -3.59 10.62
C PRO A 46 -31.62 -3.98 9.18
N ASP A 47 -32.47 -4.98 9.06
CA ASP A 47 -33.08 -5.41 7.78
C ASP A 47 -33.89 -4.28 7.11
#